data_AF-A0A1S1RB41-F1
#
_entry.id   AF-A0A1S1RB41-F1
#
_cell.length_a   1.000
_cell.length_b   1.000
_cell.length_c   1.000
_cell.angle_alpha   90.00
_cell.angle_beta   90.00
_cell.angle_gamma   90.00
#
_symmetry.space_group_name_H-M   'P 1'
#
loop_
_entity.id
_entity.type
_entity.pdbx_description
1 polymer ?
#
loop_
_entity_poly.entity_id
_entity_poly.type
_entity_poly.pdbx_seq_one_letter_code
_entity_poly.pdbx_strand_id
1 'polypeptide(L)' 'MARSSLLRIVVVGGELLPDVRRRMQGRGAHVHPDPTCVDLAERRKAFPRALRVSGPLGLKQVRAHLEQRTRNSSM' A
#
# COMPACT_ATOMS: atom_id res chain seq x y z
N MET A 1 -2.45 -9.05 -20.19
CA MET A 1 -1.25 -8.47 -19.51
C MET A 1 -1.52 -7.00 -19.24
N ALA A 2 -2.33 -6.69 -18.23
CA ALA A 2 -2.62 -5.31 -17.88
C ALA A 2 -1.35 -4.66 -17.30
N ARG A 3 -1.03 -3.43 -17.71
CA ARG A 3 0.01 -2.62 -17.08
C ARG A 3 -0.39 -2.38 -15.62
N SER A 4 0.01 -3.27 -14.73
CA SER A 4 -0.23 -3.15 -13.30
C SER A 4 0.55 -1.96 -12.77
N SER A 5 -0.07 -0.77 -12.78
CA SER A 5 0.48 0.40 -12.12
C SER A 5 0.57 0.08 -10.63
N LEU A 6 1.78 -0.26 -10.17
CA LEU A 6 2.05 -0.57 -8.76
C LEU A 6 1.55 0.57 -7.87
N LEU A 7 0.90 0.22 -6.77
CA LEU A 7 0.53 1.16 -5.72
C LEU A 7 1.76 1.43 -4.87
N ARG A 8 2.19 2.70 -4.82
CA ARG A 8 3.17 3.15 -3.84
C ARG A 8 2.47 3.34 -2.51
N ILE A 9 3.06 2.82 -1.45
CA ILE A 9 2.60 2.96 -0.06
C ILE A 9 3.74 3.58 0.73
N VAL A 10 3.44 4.58 1.55
CA VAL A 10 4.39 5.23 2.44
C VAL A 10 3.97 5.05 3.88
N VAL A 11 4.92 5.13 4.81
CA VAL A 11 4.61 5.13 6.25
C VAL A 11 4.62 6.56 6.78
N VAL A 12 3.56 6.95 7.48
CA VAL A 12 3.43 8.24 8.17
C VAL A 12 2.91 7.98 9.57
N GLY A 13 3.71 8.29 10.59
CA GLY A 13 3.30 8.12 11.99
C GLY A 13 2.95 6.68 12.39
N GLY A 14 3.50 5.67 11.71
CA GLY A 14 3.18 4.25 11.95
C GLY A 14 1.97 3.73 11.14
N GLU A 15 1.34 4.56 10.32
CA GLU A 15 0.28 4.15 9.41
C GLU A 15 0.77 4.09 7.96
N LEU A 16 0.29 3.09 7.23
CA LEU A 16 0.54 2.94 5.81
C LEU A 16 -0.49 3.74 5.02
N LEU A 17 -0.01 4.64 4.18
CA LEU A 17 -0.82 5.50 3.33
C LEU A 17 -0.56 5.21 1.85
N PRO A 18 -1.62 5.06 1.03
CA PRO A 18 -1.49 4.89 -0.41
C PRO A 18 -1.08 6.22 -1.07
N ASP A 19 0.09 6.24 -1.71
CA ASP A 19 0.64 7.38 -2.45
C ASP A 19 0.42 7.23 -3.96
N VAL A 20 -0.83 7.34 -4.39
CA VAL A 20 -1.19 7.23 -5.82
C VAL A 20 -0.60 8.40 -6.62
N ARG A 21 -0.52 9.58 -6.01
CA ARG A 21 -0.10 10.83 -6.68
C ARG A 21 1.42 11.05 -6.65
N ARG A 22 2.20 10.14 -6.04
CA ARG A 22 3.64 10.28 -5.81
C ARG A 22 4.03 11.60 -5.13
N ARG A 23 3.19 12.10 -4.24
CA ARG A 23 3.38 13.41 -3.59
C ARG A 23 3.90 13.31 -2.16
N MET A 24 3.88 12.11 -1.56
CA MET A 24 4.34 11.96 -0.19
C MET A 24 5.87 11.83 -0.11
N GLN A 25 6.45 12.63 0.77
CA GLN A 25 7.85 12.62 1.13
C GLN A 25 8.15 11.47 2.10
N GLY A 26 9.22 10.71 1.83
CA GLY A 26 9.62 9.57 2.64
C GLY A 26 9.89 8.30 1.83
N ARG A 27 10.25 7.23 2.54
CA ARG A 27 10.44 5.91 1.93
C ARG A 27 9.09 5.33 1.53
N GLY A 28 9.02 4.80 0.32
CA GLY A 28 7.82 4.15 -0.20
C GLY A 28 8.10 2.69 -0.57
N ALA A 29 7.12 1.83 -0.33
CA ALA A 29 7.07 0.45 -0.78
C ALA A 29 6.10 0.34 -1.96
N HIS A 30 6.38 -0.54 -2.91
CA HIS A 30 5.52 -0.75 -4.07
C HIS A 30 4.83 -2.11 -3.93
N VAL A 31 3.53 -2.15 -4.12
CA VAL A 31 2.73 -3.38 -4.08
C VAL A 31 1.69 -3.36 -5.18
N HIS A 32 1.20 -4.53 -5.57
CA HIS A 32 0.05 -4.60 -6.46
C HIS A 32 -1.17 -3.98 -5.76
N PRO A 33 -2.00 -3.19 -6.46
CA PRO A 33 -3.25 -2.64 -5.93
C PRO A 33 -4.33 -3.73 -5.81
N ASP A 34 -3.98 -4.84 -5.15
CA ASP A 34 -4.80 -6.02 -4.99
C ASP A 34 -4.87 -6.39 -3.50
N PRO A 35 -6.06 -6.64 -2.94
CA PRO A 35 -6.23 -6.94 -1.51
C PRO A 35 -5.41 -8.15 -1.06
N THR A 36 -5.34 -9.20 -1.89
CA THR A 36 -4.59 -10.43 -1.58
C THR A 36 -3.09 -10.15 -1.54
N CYS A 37 -2.58 -9.33 -2.46
CA CYS A 37 -1.16 -8.93 -2.46
C CYS A 37 -0.79 -8.12 -1.22
N VAL A 38 -1.67 -7.23 -0.76
CA VAL A 38 -1.45 -6.43 0.45
C VAL A 38 -1.52 -7.27 1.72
N ASP A 39 -2.49 -8.18 1.83
CA ASP A 39 -2.59 -9.10 2.97
C ASP A 39 -1.36 -10.02 3.07
N LEU A 40 -0.89 -10.54 1.93
CA LEU A 40 0.34 -11.34 1.89
C LEU A 40 1.57 -10.52 2.31
N ALA A 41 1.67 -9.27 1.87
CA ALA A 41 2.76 -8.37 2.25
C ALA A 41 2.73 -8.00 3.74
N GLU A 42 1.54 -7.84 4.33
CA GLU A 42 1.34 -7.67 5.77
C GLU A 42 1.80 -8.90 6.55
N ARG A 43 1.27 -10.09 6.21
CA ARG A 43 1.62 -11.36 6.87
C ARG A 43 3.11 -11.66 6.82
N ARG A 44 3.77 -11.35 5.70
CA ARG A 44 5.21 -11.56 5.51
C ARG A 44 6.09 -10.43 6.08
N LYS A 45 5.49 -9.42 6.73
CA LYS A 45 6.19 -8.22 7.24
C LYS A 45 7.02 -7.53 6.15
N ALA A 46 6.53 -7.53 4.91
CA ALA A 46 7.23 -6.96 3.77
C ALA A 46 7.25 -5.41 3.83
N PHE A 47 6.16 -4.78 4.27
CA PHE A 47 6.09 -3.32 4.42
C PHE A 47 7.08 -2.76 5.45
N PRO A 48 7.09 -3.22 6.71
CA PRO A 48 8.06 -2.70 7.69
C PRO A 48 9.50 -2.97 7.25
N ARG A 49 9.78 -4.10 6.58
CA ARG A 49 11.11 -4.40 6.01
C ARG A 49 11.50 -3.46 4.88
N ALA A 50 10.60 -3.18 3.94
CA ALA A 50 10.84 -2.27 2.82
C ALA A 50 10.99 -0.81 3.28
N LEU A 51 10.19 -0.40 4.26
CA LEU A 51 10.16 0.96 4.78
C LEU A 51 11.21 1.20 5.89
N ARG A 52 11.87 0.13 6.36
CA ARG A 52 12.81 0.11 7.50
C ARG A 52 12.23 0.74 8.76
N VAL A 53 11.01 0.34 9.10
CA VAL A 53 10.33 0.76 10.33
C VAL A 53 10.07 -0.45 11.21
N SER A 54 10.24 -0.27 12.52
CA SER A 54 9.95 -1.28 13.52
C SER A 54 8.53 -1.10 14.05
N GLY A 55 7.79 -2.20 14.14
CA GLY A 55 6.46 -2.25 14.74
C GLY A 55 5.34 -2.65 13.78
N PRO A 56 4.15 -2.94 14.31
CA PRO A 56 2.96 -3.13 13.51
C PRO A 56 2.62 -1.82 12.80
N LEU A 57 2.31 -1.91 11.52
CA LEU A 57 1.89 -0.75 10.73
C LEU A 57 0.40 -0.83 10.46
N GLY A 58 -0.30 0.30 10.64
CA GLY A 58 -1.72 0.39 10.34
C GLY A 58 -1.99 0.29 8.83
N LEU A 59 -2.82 -0.66 8.39
CA LEU A 59 -3.18 -0.86 6.98
C LEU A 59 -4.57 -0.33 6.62
N LYS A 60 -5.24 0.32 7.57
CA LYS A 60 -6.62 0.77 7.45
C LYS A 60 -6.84 1.63 6.21
N GLN A 61 -5.97 2.62 6.00
CA GLN A 61 -6.05 3.55 4.87
C GLN A 61 -5.75 2.89 3.52
N VAL A 62 -4.80 1.95 3.49
CA VAL A 62 -4.50 1.17 2.27
C VAL A 62 -5.70 0.31 1.90
N ARG A 63 -6.28 -0.44 2.86
CA ARG A 63 -7.45 -1.30 2.61
C ARG A 63 -8.63 -0.49 2.10
N ALA A 64 -8.97 0.61 2.76
CA ALA A 64 -10.05 1.51 2.32
C ALA A 64 -9.82 2.06 0.89
N HIS A 65 -8.58 2.38 0.54
CA HIS A 65 -8.25 2.82 -0.82
C HIS A 65 -8.37 1.72 -1.86
N LEU A 66 -7.95 0.49 -1.56
CA LEU A 66 -8.13 -0.65 -2.46
C LEU A 66 -9.62 -0.91 -2.73
N GLU A 67 -10.45 -0.87 -1.69
CA GLU A 67 -11.91 -1.03 -1.84
C GLU A 67 -12.51 0.08 -2.73
N GLN A 68 -12.09 1.34 -2.55
CA GLN A 68 -12.52 2.45 -3.40
C GLN A 68 -12.03 2.27 -4.85
N ARG A 69 -10.80 1.80 -5.04
CA ARG A 69 -10.19 1.63 -6.37
C ARG A 69 -10.79 0.46 -7.14
N THR A 70 -11.15 -0.64 -6.46
CA THR A 70 -11.91 -1.74 -7.05
C THR A 70 -13.26 -1.24 -7.55
N ARG A 71 -13.96 -0.39 -6.78
CA ARG A 71 -15.22 0.23 -7.24
C ARG A 71 -15.03 1.15 -8.45
N ASN A 72 -13.92 1.88 -8.51
CA ASN A 72 -13.65 2.86 -9.57
C ASN A 72 -13.05 2.27 -10.85
N SER A 73 -12.63 1.00 -10.84
CA SER A 73 -12.03 0.33 -12.02
C SER A 73 -13.07 -0.38 -12.90
N SER A 74 -14.35 -0.38 -12.51
CA SER A 74 -15.47 -1.02 -13.22
C SER A 74 -16.30 -0.03 -14.07
N MET A 75 -15.74 1.12 -14.47
CA MET A 75 -16.41 2.09 -15.37
C MET A 75 -15.57 2.35 -16.61
#